data_AF-A0A9F3QUM7-F1
#
_entry.id   AF-A0A9F3QUM7-F1
#
_cell.length_a   1.000
_cell.length_b   1.000
_cell.length_c   1.000
_cell.angle_alpha   90.00
_cell.angle_beta   90.00
_cell.angle_gamma   90.00
#
_symmetry.space_group_name_H-M   'P 1'
#
loop_
_entity.id
_entity.type
_entity.pdbx_description
1 polymer ?
#
loop_
_entity_poly.entity_id
_entity_poly.type
_entity_poly.pdbx_seq_one_letter_code
_entity_poly.pdbx_strand_id
1 'polypeptide(L)'
;MLQRLLKVQLYTKLSKCEFRQEQLDYLGYRISSRGVEMDPAKVKDVLGWEAPRTWRQLQSFLEFANFYRQFIPNFAQVALPLTDLLKTRGSSKTPKPSTPLAWTPECQEAFGDLKRRFTAEPILRHPNLDQRFIIQVDASDVVTGAVLL
;
A
#
# COMPACT_ATOMS: atom_id res chain seq x y z
N MET A 1 -16.88 0.26 26.80
CA MET A 1 -15.50 0.57 26.40
C MET A 1 -14.95 1.79 27.13
N LEU A 2 -15.58 2.97 27.03
CA LEU A 2 -15.11 4.21 27.69
C LEU A 2 -14.94 4.09 29.21
N GLN A 3 -15.87 3.40 29.90
CA GLN A 3 -15.72 3.11 31.33
C GLN A 3 -14.48 2.28 31.67
N ARG A 4 -14.01 1.40 30.77
CA ARG A 4 -12.79 0.61 30.98
C ARG A 4 -11.54 1.50 30.91
N LEU A 5 -11.51 2.45 29.97
CA LEU A 5 -10.43 3.43 29.86
C LEU A 5 -10.35 4.31 31.12
N LEU A 6 -11.50 4.77 31.62
CA LEU A 6 -11.56 5.58 32.83
C LEU A 6 -11.04 4.84 34.07
N LYS A 7 -11.31 3.53 34.21
CA LYS A 7 -10.80 2.71 35.33
C LYS A 7 -9.27 2.63 35.37
N VAL A 8 -8.61 2.77 34.23
CA VAL A 8 -7.14 2.79 34.12
C VAL A 8 -6.60 4.20 33.88
N GLN A 9 -7.41 5.24 34.15
CA GLN A 9 -7.05 6.66 34.00
C GLN A 9 -6.57 7.04 32.58
N LEU A 10 -7.09 6.37 31.55
CA LEU A 10 -6.92 6.75 30.15
C LEU A 10 -8.10 7.61 29.69
N TYR A 11 -7.78 8.78 29.14
CA TYR A 11 -8.76 9.76 28.68
C TYR A 11 -8.70 9.91 27.17
N THR A 12 -9.87 9.93 26.52
CA THR A 12 -9.99 10.15 25.07
C THR A 12 -10.23 11.62 24.78
N LYS A 13 -9.52 12.17 23.80
CA LYS A 13 -9.78 13.53 23.31
C LYS A 13 -11.07 13.54 22.48
N LEU A 14 -12.14 14.09 23.04
CA LEU A 14 -13.47 14.07 22.41
C LEU A 14 -13.49 14.61 20.98
N SER A 15 -12.68 15.63 20.68
CA SER A 15 -12.59 16.21 19.32
C SER A 15 -11.91 15.31 18.27
N LYS A 16 -11.39 14.15 18.67
CA LYS A 16 -10.88 13.11 17.76
C LYS A 16 -11.70 11.82 17.84
N CYS A 17 -12.82 11.83 18.56
CA CYS A 17 -13.67 10.66 18.71
C CYS A 17 -14.83 10.74 17.73
N GLU A 18 -15.01 9.68 16.97
CA GLU A 18 -16.14 9.49 16.08
C GLU A 18 -17.00 8.36 16.64
N PHE A 19 -18.32 8.60 16.73
CA PHE A 19 -19.27 7.62 17.28
C PHE A 19 -20.35 7.33 16.27
N ARG A 20 -20.76 6.05 16.17
CA ARG A 20 -21.88 5.57 15.34
C ARG A 20 -21.79 6.02 13.87
N GLN A 21 -20.59 5.97 13.28
CA GLN A 21 -20.39 6.26 11.86
C GLN A 21 -20.58 4.99 11.02
N GLU A 22 -21.16 5.12 9.82
CA GLU A 22 -21.26 4.03 8.85
C GLU A 22 -19.93 3.76 8.14
N GLN A 23 -19.07 4.77 8.10
CA GLN A 23 -17.73 4.76 7.52
C GLN A 23 -16.78 5.59 8.39
N LEU A 24 -15.55 5.15 8.56
CA LEU A 24 -14.53 5.86 9.35
C LEU A 24 -13.15 5.71 8.72
N ASP A 25 -12.31 6.73 8.88
CA ASP A 25 -10.91 6.68 8.47
C ASP A 25 -10.03 6.27 9.65
N TYR A 26 -9.28 5.18 9.50
CA TYR A 26 -8.45 4.61 10.57
C TYR A 26 -7.17 4.00 10.02
N LEU A 27 -6.03 4.45 10.56
CA LEU A 27 -4.68 3.96 10.21
C LEU A 27 -4.37 4.00 8.71
N GLY A 28 -4.88 5.00 7.98
CA GLY A 28 -4.67 5.11 6.53
C GLY A 28 -5.60 4.22 5.69
N TYR A 29 -6.65 3.68 6.30
CA TYR A 29 -7.71 2.99 5.58
C TYR A 29 -9.05 3.64 5.84
N ARG A 30 -9.97 3.45 4.90
CA ARG A 30 -11.37 3.79 5.06
C ARG A 30 -12.16 2.53 5.31
N ILE A 31 -12.80 2.42 6.46
CA ILE A 31 -13.48 1.20 6.93
C ILE A 31 -14.98 1.47 6.90
N SER A 32 -15.73 0.57 6.27
CA SER A 32 -17.19 0.60 6.22
C SER A 32 -17.77 -0.80 6.46
N SER A 33 -19.10 -0.91 6.46
CA SER A 33 -19.80 -2.21 6.49
C SER A 33 -19.47 -3.09 5.27
N ARG A 34 -19.07 -2.50 4.14
CA ARG A 34 -18.74 -3.23 2.90
C ARG A 34 -17.36 -3.87 2.94
N GLY A 35 -16.45 -3.32 3.73
CA GLY A 35 -15.05 -3.74 3.77
C GLY A 35 -14.10 -2.63 4.18
N VAL A 36 -12.85 -2.82 3.79
CA VAL A 36 -11.74 -1.89 3.96
C VAL A 36 -11.33 -1.37 2.59
N GLU A 37 -11.13 -0.06 2.50
CA GLU A 37 -10.72 0.67 1.29
C GLU A 37 -9.45 1.47 1.58
N MET A 38 -8.76 1.87 0.52
CA MET A 38 -7.67 2.83 0.64
C MET A 38 -8.22 4.22 1.01
N ASP A 39 -7.47 4.97 1.82
CA ASP A 39 -7.79 6.36 2.13
C ASP A 39 -7.73 7.20 0.82
N PRO A 40 -8.82 7.86 0.41
CA PRO A 40 -8.90 8.57 -0.86
C PRO A 40 -7.98 9.80 -0.90
N ALA A 41 -7.68 10.41 0.26
CA ALA A 41 -6.67 11.47 0.32
C ALA A 41 -5.29 10.92 -0.01
N LYS A 42 -4.96 9.72 0.50
CA LYS A 42 -3.69 9.03 0.23
C LYS A 42 -3.60 8.55 -1.22
N VAL A 43 -4.69 8.07 -1.80
CA VAL A 43 -4.75 7.75 -3.24
C VAL A 43 -4.50 9.00 -4.09
N LYS A 44 -5.11 10.13 -3.74
CA LYS A 44 -4.89 11.40 -4.45
C LYS A 44 -3.43 11.85 -4.40
N ASP A 45 -2.77 11.70 -3.26
CA ASP A 45 -1.35 12.01 -3.11
C ASP A 45 -0.48 11.18 -4.07
N VAL A 46 -0.78 9.88 -4.25
CA VAL A 46 -0.09 9.02 -5.22
C VAL A 46 -0.30 9.50 -6.65
N LEU A 47 -1.51 9.94 -7.01
CA LEU A 47 -1.79 10.43 -8.36
C LEU A 47 -1.02 11.71 -8.68
N GLY A 48 -0.80 12.56 -7.68
CA GLY A 48 0.06 13.75 -7.79
C GLY A 48 1.56 13.45 -7.78
N TRP A 49 1.98 12.22 -7.46
CA TRP A 49 3.40 11.89 -7.29
C TRP A 49 4.15 11.95 -8.63
N GLU A 50 5.21 12.75 -8.71
CA GLU A 50 6.10 12.85 -9.87
C GLU A 50 7.03 11.62 -10.00
N ALA A 51 7.53 11.36 -11.21
CA ALA A 51 8.48 10.26 -11.42
C ALA A 51 9.74 10.46 -10.52
N PRO A 52 10.10 9.49 -9.66
CA PRO A 52 11.26 9.58 -8.79
C PRO A 52 12.57 9.78 -9.57
N ARG A 53 13.38 10.75 -9.16
CA ARG A 53 14.70 11.04 -9.77
C ARG A 53 15.87 10.56 -8.93
N THR A 54 15.63 10.31 -7.65
CA THR A 54 16.64 9.86 -6.69
C THR A 54 16.23 8.55 -6.03
N TRP A 55 17.21 7.76 -5.61
CA TRP A 55 16.99 6.50 -4.90
C TRP A 55 16.07 6.65 -3.67
N ARG A 56 16.22 7.74 -2.90
CA ARG A 56 15.35 8.02 -1.74
C ARG A 56 13.90 8.29 -2.12
N GLN A 57 13.66 9.03 -3.19
CA GLN A 57 12.30 9.28 -3.69
C GLN A 57 11.66 7.96 -4.16
N LEU A 58 12.42 7.11 -4.84
CA LEU A 58 11.94 5.81 -5.31
C LEU A 58 11.62 4.88 -4.14
N GLN A 59 12.51 4.82 -3.14
CA GLN A 59 12.29 4.06 -1.92
C GLN A 59 11.03 4.52 -1.20
N SER A 60 10.87 5.83 -0.97
CA SER A 60 9.69 6.39 -0.30
C SER A 60 8.39 6.07 -1.06
N PHE A 61 8.40 6.16 -2.39
CA PHE A 61 7.26 5.76 -3.20
C PHE A 61 6.94 4.28 -3.06
N LEU A 62 7.95 3.39 -3.13
CA LEU A 62 7.74 1.94 -3.03
C LEU A 62 7.32 1.49 -1.63
N GLU A 63 7.81 2.12 -0.57
CA GLU A 63 7.37 1.87 0.81
C GLU A 63 5.89 2.20 0.97
N PHE A 64 5.48 3.36 0.45
CA PHE A 64 4.08 3.75 0.42
C PHE A 64 3.25 2.78 -0.42
N ALA A 65 3.72 2.43 -1.62
CA ALA A 65 2.99 1.54 -2.49
C ALA A 65 2.82 0.14 -1.87
N ASN A 66 3.84 -0.32 -1.14
CA ASN A 66 3.84 -1.59 -0.43
C ASN A 66 2.87 -1.61 0.76
N PHE A 67 2.62 -0.47 1.42
CA PHE A 67 1.58 -0.36 2.46
C PHE A 67 0.20 -0.79 1.93
N TYR A 68 -0.11 -0.44 0.68
CA TYR A 68 -1.37 -0.80 0.02
C TYR A 68 -1.29 -2.03 -0.88
N ARG A 69 -0.22 -2.83 -0.82
CA ARG A 69 -0.01 -3.98 -1.74
C ARG A 69 -1.18 -4.97 -1.79
N GLN A 70 -1.91 -5.13 -0.69
CA GLN A 70 -3.07 -6.03 -0.59
C GLN A 70 -4.24 -5.61 -1.49
N PHE A 71 -4.29 -4.33 -1.87
CA PHE A 71 -5.27 -3.77 -2.80
C PHE A 71 -4.82 -3.88 -4.26
N ILE A 72 -3.57 -4.27 -4.52
CA ILE A 72 -3.00 -4.21 -5.87
C ILE A 72 -2.72 -5.65 -6.34
N PRO A 73 -3.54 -6.18 -7.27
CA PRO A 73 -3.30 -7.50 -7.84
C PRO A 73 -1.92 -7.56 -8.49
N ASN A 74 -1.19 -8.64 -8.24
CA ASN A 74 0.15 -8.90 -8.77
C ASN A 74 1.16 -7.77 -8.47
N PHE A 75 1.03 -7.09 -7.32
CA PHE A 75 1.89 -5.97 -6.93
C PHE A 75 3.38 -6.23 -7.15
N ALA A 76 3.88 -7.40 -6.74
CA ALA A 76 5.29 -7.75 -6.86
C ALA A 76 5.78 -7.78 -8.31
N GLN A 77 4.95 -8.25 -9.26
CA GLN A 77 5.26 -8.28 -10.68
C GLN A 77 5.30 -6.87 -11.28
N VAL A 78 4.32 -6.05 -10.94
CA VAL A 78 4.21 -4.67 -11.44
C VAL A 78 5.34 -3.79 -10.87
N ALA A 79 5.67 -3.96 -9.59
CA ALA A 79 6.72 -3.20 -8.93
C ALA A 79 8.13 -3.69 -9.24
N LEU A 80 8.29 -4.85 -9.91
CA LEU A 80 9.58 -5.50 -10.12
C LEU A 80 10.63 -4.55 -10.76
N PRO A 81 10.35 -3.85 -11.89
CA PRO A 81 11.33 -2.97 -12.52
C PRO A 81 11.81 -1.85 -11.57
N LEU A 82 10.92 -1.36 -10.72
CA LEU A 82 11.21 -0.31 -9.74
C LEU A 82 12.02 -0.85 -8.55
N THR A 83 11.68 -2.05 -8.06
CA THR A 83 12.44 -2.68 -6.97
C THR A 83 13.85 -3.07 -7.42
N ASP A 84 14.04 -3.45 -8.68
CA ASP A 84 15.36 -3.79 -9.21
C ASP A 84 16.30 -2.58 -9.27
N LEU A 85 15.77 -1.38 -9.51
CA LEU A 85 16.54 -0.13 -9.38
C LEU A 85 17.02 0.12 -7.93
N LEU A 86 16.23 -0.28 -6.93
CA LEU A 86 16.68 -0.22 -5.53
C LEU A 86 17.72 -1.28 -5.20
N LYS A 87 17.67 -2.44 -5.88
CA LYS A 87 18.58 -3.57 -5.67
C LYS A 87 19.97 -3.39 -6.26
N THR A 88 20.26 -2.28 -6.96
CA THR A 88 21.49 -2.08 -7.76
C THR A 88 22.79 -2.47 -7.04
N ARG A 89 23.10 -3.77 -7.20
CA ARG A 89 24.34 -4.52 -7.42
C ARG A 89 25.52 -4.32 -6.46
N GLY A 90 25.73 -5.33 -5.61
CA GLY A 90 27.02 -5.99 -5.44
C GLY A 90 28.15 -5.24 -4.72
N SER A 91 27.93 -4.03 -4.25
CA SER A 91 28.88 -3.34 -3.38
C SER A 91 28.24 -3.16 -2.02
N SER A 92 28.96 -3.54 -0.97
CA SER A 92 28.66 -3.41 0.46
C SER A 92 28.45 -1.95 0.94
N LYS A 93 27.99 -1.05 0.07
CA LYS A 93 27.80 0.38 0.32
C LYS A 93 26.44 0.78 -0.21
N THR A 94 25.56 1.19 0.70
CA THR A 94 24.33 1.91 0.40
C THR A 94 24.59 2.97 -0.67
N PRO A 95 23.85 2.99 -1.80
CA PRO A 95 24.05 3.99 -2.84
C PRO A 95 23.92 5.40 -2.25
N LYS A 96 24.83 6.30 -2.65
CA LYS A 96 24.76 7.69 -2.21
C LYS A 96 23.41 8.28 -2.66
N PRO A 97 22.76 9.13 -1.84
CA PRO A 97 21.46 9.72 -2.16
C PRO A 97 21.39 10.46 -3.51
N SER A 98 22.56 10.87 -4.02
CA SER A 98 22.74 11.65 -5.26
C SER A 98 23.07 10.81 -6.49
N THR A 99 23.14 9.48 -6.40
CA THR A 99 23.37 8.65 -7.60
C THR A 99 22.12 8.71 -8.49
N PRO A 100 22.26 9.10 -9.77
CA PRO A 100 21.15 9.12 -10.71
C PRO A 100 20.52 7.73 -10.83
N LEU A 101 19.18 7.65 -10.76
CA LEU A 101 18.46 6.43 -11.06
C LEU A 101 18.59 6.14 -12.56
N ALA A 102 18.95 4.91 -12.91
CA ALA A 102 18.89 4.42 -14.28
C ALA A 102 17.42 4.20 -14.69
N TRP A 103 16.66 5.29 -14.82
CA TRP A 103 15.23 5.26 -15.09
C TRP A 103 14.96 4.85 -16.53
N THR A 104 14.53 3.61 -16.74
CA THR A 104 14.26 3.05 -18.07
C THR A 104 12.79 3.25 -18.48
N PRO A 105 12.44 3.06 -19.76
CA PRO A 105 11.04 3.07 -20.21
C PRO A 105 10.15 2.08 -19.44
N GLU A 106 10.68 0.90 -19.10
CA GLU A 106 9.97 -0.12 -18.32
C GLU A 106 9.67 0.37 -16.90
N CYS A 107 10.58 1.15 -16.30
CA CYS A 107 10.36 1.78 -15.00
C CYS A 107 9.27 2.85 -15.07
N GLN A 108 9.24 3.64 -16.15
CA GLN A 108 8.19 4.63 -16.37
C GLN A 108 6.81 3.97 -16.55
N GLU A 109 6.77 2.86 -17.30
CA GLU A 109 5.54 2.08 -17.49
C GLU A 109 5.05 1.45 -16.18
N ALA A 110 5.94 0.81 -15.42
CA ALA A 110 5.63 0.24 -14.12
C ALA A 110 5.11 1.30 -13.12
N PHE A 111 5.75 2.47 -13.08
CA PHE A 111 5.30 3.59 -12.25
C PHE A 111 3.90 4.07 -12.65
N GLY A 112 3.66 4.23 -13.95
CA GLY A 112 2.33 4.58 -14.47
C GLY A 112 1.28 3.51 -14.16
N ASP A 113 1.63 2.23 -14.27
CA ASP A 113 0.72 1.13 -13.99
C ASP A 113 0.34 1.04 -12.51
N LEU A 114 1.31 1.20 -11.61
CA LEU A 114 1.02 1.30 -10.17
C LEU A 114 0.05 2.44 -9.89
N LYS A 115 0.31 3.65 -10.42
CA LYS A 115 -0.60 4.80 -10.24
C LYS A 115 -2.02 4.52 -10.74
N ARG A 116 -2.19 3.83 -11.87
CA ARG A 116 -3.52 3.41 -12.36
C ARG A 116 -4.18 2.37 -11.46
N ARG A 117 -3.42 1.42 -10.90
CA ARG A 117 -3.98 0.42 -9.97
C ARG A 117 -4.44 1.06 -8.67
N PHE A 118 -3.81 2.14 -8.23
CA PHE A 118 -4.30 2.96 -7.11
C PHE A 118 -5.66 3.60 -7.38
N THR A 119 -6.02 3.88 -8.65
CA THR A 119 -7.35 4.42 -9.01
C THR A 119 -8.42 3.35 -9.18
N ALA A 120 -8.06 2.06 -9.20
CA ALA A 120 -9.03 0.99 -9.39
C ALA A 120 -9.92 0.76 -8.15
N GLU A 121 -9.61 1.41 -7.02
CA GLU A 121 -10.36 1.39 -5.75
C GLU A 121 -10.95 0.02 -5.36
N PRO A 122 -10.13 -1.05 -5.28
CA PRO A 122 -10.66 -2.33 -4.85
C PRO A 122 -11.03 -2.30 -3.37
N ILE A 123 -12.18 -2.88 -3.05
CA ILE A 123 -12.68 -3.03 -1.68
C ILE A 123 -12.27 -4.40 -1.17
N LEU A 124 -11.51 -4.45 -0.08
CA LEU A 124 -11.23 -5.71 0.62
C LEU A 124 -12.40 -6.02 1.55
N ARG A 125 -13.12 -7.10 1.28
CA ARG A 125 -14.27 -7.51 2.10
C ARG A 125 -13.83 -7.98 3.47
N HIS A 126 -14.69 -7.80 4.46
CA HIS A 126 -14.48 -8.38 5.79
C HIS A 126 -14.49 -9.92 5.69
N PRO A 127 -13.56 -10.61 6.37
CA PRO A 127 -13.52 -12.06 6.34
C PRO A 127 -14.79 -12.63 6.99
N ASN A 128 -15.52 -13.46 6.25
CA ASN A 128 -16.64 -14.21 6.79
C ASN A 128 -16.14 -15.57 7.30
N LEU A 129 -16.03 -15.71 8.62
CA LEU A 129 -15.50 -16.92 9.26
C LEU A 129 -16.44 -18.14 9.13
N ASP A 130 -17.70 -17.93 8.72
CA ASP A 130 -18.67 -19.01 8.46
C ASP A 130 -18.54 -19.57 7.03
N GLN A 131 -17.70 -18.98 6.18
CA GLN A 131 -17.46 -19.41 4.80
C GLN A 131 -16.10 -20.08 4.65
N ARG A 132 -15.98 -20.91 3.60
CA ARG A 132 -14.68 -21.48 3.23
C ARG A 132 -13.85 -20.42 2.52
N PHE A 133 -12.64 -20.23 3.01
CA PHE A 133 -11.63 -19.42 2.35
C PHE A 133 -11.02 -20.19 1.18
N ILE A 134 -10.89 -19.54 0.03
CA ILE A 134 -10.22 -20.12 -1.14
C ILE A 134 -8.95 -19.30 -1.40
N ILE A 135 -7.81 -19.97 -1.40
CA ILE A 135 -6.53 -19.34 -1.77
C ILE A 135 -6.22 -19.74 -3.21
N GLN A 136 -6.14 -18.74 -4.09
CA GLN A 136 -5.62 -18.92 -5.45
C GLN A 136 -4.16 -18.45 -5.45
N VAL A 137 -3.26 -19.31 -5.93
CA VAL A 137 -1.82 -19.05 -5.98
C VAL A 137 -1.35 -19.16 -7.42
N ASP A 138 -0.51 -18.23 -7.84
CA ASP A 138 0.21 -18.28 -9.10
C ASP A 138 1.70 -18.00 -8.85
N ALA A 139 2.58 -18.68 -9.57
CA ALA A 139 4.02 -18.56 -9.38
C ALA A 139 4.77 -18.65 -10.71
N SER A 140 5.84 -17.86 -10.79
CA SER A 140 6.81 -17.84 -11.87
C SER A 140 8.23 -17.88 -11.30
N ASP A 141 9.23 -18.05 -12.15
CA ASP A 141 10.65 -18.04 -11.75
C ASP A 141 11.10 -16.74 -11.08
N VAL A 142 10.31 -15.67 -11.22
CA VAL A 142 10.66 -14.32 -10.76
C VAL A 142 9.75 -13.84 -9.62
N VAL A 143 8.48 -14.25 -9.61
CA VAL A 143 7.45 -13.71 -8.69
C VAL A 143 6.45 -14.78 -8.28
N THR A 144 6.00 -14.72 -7.03
CA THR A 144 4.86 -15.48 -6.48
C THR A 144 3.73 -14.51 -6.09
N GLY A 145 2.49 -14.87 -6.43
CA GLY A 145 1.29 -14.13 -6.07
C GLY A 145 0.25 -15.05 -5.44
N ALA A 146 -0.57 -14.48 -4.54
CA ALA A 146 -1.71 -15.18 -3.97
C ALA A 146 -2.86 -14.21 -3.72
N VAL A 147 -4.09 -14.69 -3.89
CA VAL A 147 -5.33 -13.96 -3.56
C VAL A 147 -6.18 -14.85 -2.66
N LEU A 148 -6.70 -14.25 -1.59
CA LEU A 148 -7.69 -14.86 -0.71
C LEU A 148 -9.09 -14.43 -1.20
N LEU A 149 -9.92 -15.40 -1.55
CA LEU A 149 -11.32 -15.23 -1.96
C LEU A 149 -12.27 -15.66 -0.84
#